data_AF-A0A5S3RJM8-F1
#
_entry.id   AF-A0A5S3RJM8-F1
#
_cell.length_a   1.000
_cell.length_b   1.000
_cell.length_c   1.000
_cell.angle_alpha   90.00
_cell.angle_beta   90.00
_cell.angle_gamma   90.00
#
_symmetry.space_group_name_H-M   'P 1'
#
loop_
_entity.id
_entity.type
_entity.pdbx_description
1 polymer ?
#
loop_
_entity_poly.entity_id
_entity_poly.type
_entity_poly.pdbx_seq_one_letter_code
_entity_poly.pdbx_strand_id
1 'polypeptide(L)'
;AWAQAKQSIPCFGTTHADYVHGDITCTRELTDAQVNGDYELETGIQITDAYKDRDPKAAPMVIVAGHAPFTWGKDAAQSVYHAALLEEIARMAYLTRTLDHNAGALKKSVMDKHYLRKHGKDAYYGQSNRG
;
A
#
# COMPACT_ATOMS: atom_id res chain seq x y z
N ALA A 1 -9.18 -4.31 9.35
CA ALA A 1 -9.67 -3.00 9.82
C ALA A 1 -9.82 -1.98 8.68
N TRP A 2 -8.73 -1.57 8.02
CA TRP A 2 -8.76 -0.51 6.99
C TRP A 2 -9.68 -0.79 5.79
N ALA A 3 -9.69 -2.02 5.27
CA ALA A 3 -10.62 -2.45 4.21
C ALA A 3 -12.08 -2.22 4.61
N GLN A 4 -12.47 -2.72 5.79
CA GLN A 4 -13.82 -2.60 6.34
C GLN A 4 -14.20 -1.15 6.65
N ALA A 5 -13.21 -0.34 7.06
CA ALA A 5 -13.38 1.10 7.25
C ALA A 5 -13.44 1.88 5.92
N LYS A 6 -13.12 1.23 4.79
CA LYS A 6 -13.10 1.82 3.43
C LYS A 6 -12.17 3.04 3.34
N GLN A 7 -10.99 2.91 3.93
CA GLN A 7 -10.02 3.99 4.04
C GLN A 7 -8.64 3.57 3.55
N SER A 8 -8.01 4.43 2.75
CA SER A 8 -6.58 4.35 2.44
C SER A 8 -5.76 4.51 3.72
N ILE A 9 -4.59 3.88 3.76
CA ILE A 9 -3.66 3.96 4.91
C ILE A 9 -2.69 5.12 4.65
N PRO A 10 -2.72 6.21 5.45
CA PRO A 10 -1.78 7.30 5.27
C PRO A 10 -0.36 6.89 5.64
N CYS A 11 0.62 7.47 4.97
CA CYS A 11 2.02 7.27 5.34
C CYS A 11 2.39 8.10 6.57
N PHE A 12 2.37 7.48 7.75
CA PHE A 12 2.72 8.13 9.03
C PHE A 12 4.20 8.02 9.42
N GLY A 13 4.98 7.17 8.75
CA GLY A 13 6.33 6.85 9.19
C GLY A 13 7.21 6.25 8.10
N THR A 14 8.50 6.18 8.40
CA THR A 14 9.53 5.80 7.42
C THR A 14 9.49 4.33 7.02
N THR A 15 8.97 3.44 7.88
CA THR A 15 8.72 2.03 7.53
C THR A 15 7.77 1.90 6.35
N HIS A 16 6.74 2.76 6.27
CA HIS A 16 5.86 2.83 5.11
C HIS A 16 6.59 3.47 3.93
N ALA A 17 7.19 4.65 4.13
CA ALA A 17 7.84 5.43 3.06
C ALA A 17 8.97 4.70 2.33
N ASP A 18 9.61 3.72 2.96
CA ASP A 18 10.62 2.86 2.35
C ASP A 18 10.05 2.00 1.19
N TYR A 19 8.74 1.73 1.16
CA TYR A 19 8.12 0.81 0.18
C TYR A 19 7.05 1.46 -0.68
N VAL A 20 6.30 2.42 -0.14
CA VAL A 20 5.24 3.13 -0.85
C VAL A 20 5.42 4.64 -0.68
N HIS A 21 5.40 5.35 -1.80
CA HIS A 21 5.40 6.82 -1.82
C HIS A 21 3.96 7.33 -1.80
N GLY A 22 3.55 7.92 -0.67
CA GLY A 22 2.18 8.36 -0.43
C GLY A 22 1.37 7.31 0.32
N ASP A 23 0.06 7.32 0.14
CA ASP A 23 -0.85 6.42 0.84
C ASP A 23 -0.93 5.04 0.18
N ILE A 24 -1.15 4.00 0.98
CA ILE A 24 -1.60 2.71 0.46
C ILE A 24 -3.09 2.85 0.14
N THR A 25 -3.40 2.80 -1.15
CA THR A 25 -4.75 3.05 -1.68
C THR A 25 -5.75 2.03 -1.17
N CYS A 26 -6.92 2.52 -0.76
CA CYS A 26 -8.13 1.72 -0.70
C CYS A 26 -8.96 1.95 -1.96
N THR A 27 -9.46 0.88 -2.57
CA THR A 27 -10.36 0.98 -3.73
C THR A 27 -11.67 1.67 -3.34
N ARG A 28 -12.42 2.14 -4.33
CA ARG A 28 -13.84 2.46 -4.11
C ARG A 28 -14.62 1.18 -3.80
N GLU A 29 -15.86 1.34 -3.34
CA GLU A 29 -16.79 0.22 -3.27
C GLU A 29 -17.28 -0.20 -4.66
N LEU A 30 -17.55 -1.50 -4.80
CA LEU A 30 -18.27 -2.04 -5.96
C LEU A 30 -19.70 -1.51 -5.93
N THR A 31 -20.23 -1.18 -7.11
CA THR A 31 -21.66 -0.87 -7.24
C THR A 31 -22.48 -2.16 -7.16
N ASP A 32 -23.76 -2.07 -6.81
CA ASP A 32 -24.64 -3.24 -6.74
C ASP A 32 -24.66 -4.04 -8.06
N ALA A 33 -24.57 -3.36 -9.21
CA ALA A 33 -24.49 -4.01 -10.51
C ALA A 33 -23.21 -4.84 -10.67
N GLN A 34 -22.08 -4.33 -10.19
CA GLN A 34 -20.80 -5.04 -10.22
C GLN A 34 -20.76 -6.20 -9.21
N VAL A 35 -21.39 -6.03 -8.03
CA VAL A 35 -21.52 -7.09 -7.03
C VAL A 35 -22.37 -8.26 -7.57
N ASN A 36 -23.44 -7.97 -8.29
CA ASN A 36 -24.31 -8.98 -8.89
C ASN A 36 -23.78 -9.54 -10.24
N GLY A 37 -22.65 -9.04 -10.73
CA GLY A 37 -21.99 -9.49 -11.96
C GLY A 37 -20.93 -10.56 -11.68
N ASP A 38 -19.84 -10.53 -12.44
CA ASP A 38 -18.64 -11.32 -12.16
C ASP A 38 -17.81 -10.62 -11.08
N TYR A 39 -18.09 -10.98 -9.82
CA TYR A 39 -17.56 -10.31 -8.64
C TYR A 39 -16.02 -10.30 -8.58
N GLU A 40 -15.37 -11.41 -8.94
CA GLU A 40 -13.92 -11.54 -8.96
C GLU A 40 -13.30 -10.69 -10.08
N LEU A 41 -13.89 -10.70 -11.28
CA LEU A 41 -13.43 -9.87 -12.39
C LEU A 41 -13.59 -8.38 -12.05
N GLU A 42 -14.74 -7.99 -11.49
CA GLU A 42 -15.02 -6.60 -11.10
C GLU A 42 -14.09 -6.13 -9.97
N THR A 43 -13.76 -7.01 -9.02
CA THR A 43 -12.73 -6.74 -8.01
C THR A 43 -11.38 -6.49 -8.66
N GLY A 44 -10.99 -7.32 -9.64
CA GLY A 44 -9.76 -7.11 -10.42
C GLY A 44 -9.75 -5.77 -11.16
N ILE A 45 -10.87 -5.40 -11.80
CA ILE A 45 -11.04 -4.10 -12.48
C ILE A 45 -10.92 -2.94 -11.50
N GLN A 46 -11.46 -3.05 -10.29
CA GLN A 46 -11.28 -1.99 -9.29
C GLN A 46 -9.84 -1.79 -8.85
N ILE A 47 -9.08 -2.88 -8.71
CA ILE A 47 -7.67 -2.80 -8.37
C ILE A 47 -6.91 -2.11 -9.51
N THR A 48 -7.17 -2.45 -10.78
CA THR A 48 -6.52 -1.78 -11.91
C THR A 48 -6.93 -0.31 -12.02
N ASP A 49 -8.20 0.01 -11.76
CA ASP A 49 -8.69 1.40 -11.68
C ASP A 49 -7.96 2.23 -10.61
N ALA A 50 -7.71 1.65 -9.43
CA ALA A 50 -6.98 2.30 -8.33
C ALA A 50 -5.52 2.64 -8.67
N TYR A 51 -4.98 2.04 -9.75
CA TYR A 51 -3.62 2.21 -10.23
C TYR A 51 -3.52 2.92 -11.59
N LYS A 52 -4.62 3.49 -12.12
CA LYS A 52 -4.59 4.22 -13.41
C LYS A 52 -3.49 5.29 -13.49
N ASP A 53 -3.26 6.00 -12.40
CA ASP A 53 -2.26 7.07 -12.29
C ASP A 53 -1.08 6.70 -11.37
N ARG A 54 -0.87 5.42 -11.10
CA ARG A 54 0.17 4.93 -10.17
C ARG A 54 0.88 3.71 -10.74
N ASP A 55 2.20 3.62 -10.56
CA ASP A 55 2.93 2.42 -10.95
C ASP A 55 2.65 1.29 -9.94
N PRO A 56 2.05 0.15 -10.35
CA PRO A 56 1.81 -0.98 -9.46
C PRO A 56 3.10 -1.63 -8.94
N LYS A 57 4.26 -1.38 -9.56
CA LYS A 57 5.56 -1.82 -9.03
C LYS A 57 6.06 -0.89 -7.92
N ALA A 58 5.69 0.39 -7.97
CA ALA A 58 6.06 1.40 -6.99
C ALA A 58 5.28 1.28 -5.68
N ALA A 59 4.09 0.67 -5.71
CA ALA A 59 3.29 0.34 -4.54
C ALA A 59 2.64 -1.04 -4.71
N PRO A 60 3.32 -2.13 -4.31
CA PRO A 60 2.89 -3.48 -4.64
C PRO A 60 1.81 -4.04 -3.69
N MET A 61 0.84 -3.20 -3.33
CA MET A 61 -0.17 -3.50 -2.31
C MET A 61 -1.39 -2.57 -2.41
N VAL A 62 -2.58 -3.10 -2.17
CA VAL A 62 -3.83 -2.34 -2.19
C VAL A 62 -4.79 -2.87 -1.14
N ILE A 63 -5.69 -2.01 -0.67
CA ILE A 63 -6.80 -2.40 0.20
C ILE A 63 -8.09 -2.42 -0.63
N VAL A 64 -8.78 -3.54 -0.71
CA VAL A 64 -10.10 -3.59 -1.37
C VAL A 64 -11.17 -3.21 -0.35
N ALA A 65 -11.94 -2.16 -0.63
CA ALA A 65 -12.98 -1.66 0.27
C ALA A 65 -14.00 -2.75 0.62
N GLY A 66 -14.34 -2.86 1.91
CA GLY A 66 -15.25 -3.88 2.43
C GLY A 66 -14.71 -5.32 2.43
N HIS A 67 -13.52 -5.56 1.88
CA HIS A 67 -12.99 -6.90 1.65
C HIS A 67 -11.68 -7.12 2.41
N ALA A 68 -10.53 -7.06 1.72
CA ALA A 68 -9.24 -7.51 2.24
C ALA A 68 -8.06 -6.76 1.57
N PRO A 69 -6.85 -6.84 2.15
CA PRO A 69 -5.63 -6.45 1.45
C PRO A 69 -5.30 -7.41 0.29
N PHE A 70 -4.72 -6.87 -0.78
CA PHE A 70 -4.12 -7.62 -1.88
C PHE A 70 -2.69 -7.13 -2.11
N THR A 71 -1.75 -8.05 -2.28
CA THR A 71 -0.34 -7.74 -2.53
C THR A 71 0.21 -8.60 -3.66
N TRP A 72 1.26 -8.12 -4.32
CA TRP A 72 1.91 -8.83 -5.42
C TRP A 72 3.42 -8.61 -5.38
N GLY A 73 4.17 -9.42 -6.10
CA GLY A 73 5.62 -9.35 -6.19
C GLY A 73 6.13 -10.09 -7.42
N LYS A 74 7.43 -10.05 -7.66
CA LYS A 74 8.08 -10.75 -8.77
C LYS A 74 7.94 -12.28 -8.66
N ASP A 75 7.72 -12.77 -7.43
CA ASP A 75 7.55 -14.17 -7.08
C ASP A 75 6.60 -14.29 -5.87
N ALA A 76 6.23 -15.53 -5.54
CA ALA A 76 5.32 -15.82 -4.43
C ALA A 76 5.90 -15.37 -3.08
N ALA A 77 7.21 -15.55 -2.86
CA ALA A 77 7.86 -15.18 -1.60
C ALA A 77 7.82 -13.66 -1.38
N GLN A 78 8.06 -12.87 -2.43
CA GLN A 78 7.97 -11.42 -2.37
C GLN A 78 6.53 -10.95 -2.16
N SER A 79 5.54 -11.62 -2.74
CA SER A 79 4.12 -11.29 -2.53
C SER A 79 3.71 -11.47 -1.05
N VAL A 80 4.15 -12.58 -0.44
CA VAL A 80 3.97 -12.84 1.00
C VAL A 80 4.72 -11.83 1.87
N TYR A 81 5.94 -11.47 1.48
CA TYR A 81 6.69 -10.42 2.18
C TYR A 81 5.96 -9.07 2.18
N HIS A 82 5.39 -8.67 1.04
CA HIS A 82 4.59 -7.45 0.97
C HIS A 82 3.30 -7.55 1.80
N ALA A 83 2.68 -8.72 1.90
CA ALA A 83 1.51 -8.93 2.76
C ALA A 83 1.84 -8.71 4.24
N ALA A 84 2.94 -9.30 4.72
CA ALA A 84 3.40 -9.12 6.11
C ALA A 84 3.74 -7.66 6.40
N LEU A 85 4.42 -6.98 5.47
CA LEU A 85 4.73 -5.56 5.58
C LEU A 85 3.47 -4.69 5.65
N LEU A 86 2.50 -4.95 4.77
CA LEU A 86 1.23 -4.22 4.73
C LEU A 86 0.47 -4.34 6.06
N GLU A 87 0.42 -5.54 6.65
CA GLU A 87 -0.23 -5.75 7.94
C GLU A 87 0.44 -4.93 9.05
N GLU A 88 1.77 -4.92 9.10
CA GLU A 88 2.50 -4.11 10.10
C GLU A 88 2.28 -2.61 9.90
N ILE A 89 2.30 -2.13 8.65
CA ILE A 89 1.98 -0.73 8.33
C ILE A 89 0.55 -0.40 8.75
N ALA A 90 -0.42 -1.25 8.43
CA ALA A 90 -1.82 -1.09 8.77
C ALA A 90 -2.04 -1.03 10.28
N ARG A 91 -1.39 -1.92 11.04
CA ARG A 91 -1.45 -1.98 12.50
C ARG A 91 -0.85 -0.73 13.12
N MET A 92 0.34 -0.31 12.68
CA MET A 92 0.97 0.92 13.18
C MET A 92 0.12 2.15 12.86
N ALA A 93 -0.41 2.27 11.64
CA ALA A 93 -1.26 3.40 11.26
C ALA A 93 -2.56 3.46 12.09
N TYR A 94 -3.16 2.30 12.39
CA TYR A 94 -4.32 2.22 13.28
C TYR A 94 -3.98 2.70 14.70
N LEU A 95 -2.85 2.25 15.24
CA LEU A 95 -2.36 2.72 16.55
C LEU A 95 -2.04 4.21 16.54
N THR A 96 -1.40 4.74 15.49
CA THR A 96 -1.12 6.18 15.33
C THR A 96 -2.41 6.99 15.41
N ARG A 97 -3.46 6.59 14.68
CA ARG A 97 -4.76 7.29 14.74
C ARG A 97 -5.49 7.13 16.08
N THR A 98 -5.18 6.07 16.83
CA THR A 98 -5.70 5.89 18.19
C THR A 98 -5.00 6.81 19.18
N LEU A 99 -3.69 7.04 19.00
CA LEU A 99 -2.89 7.96 19.81
C LEU A 99 -3.17 9.43 19.47
N ASP A 100 -3.34 9.74 18.18
CA ASP A 100 -3.65 11.07 17.67
C ASP A 100 -4.60 10.94 16.47
N HIS A 101 -5.88 11.27 16.70
CA HIS A 101 -6.92 11.23 15.67
C HIS A 101 -6.64 12.20 14.51
N ASN A 102 -5.91 13.28 14.78
CA ASN A 102 -5.56 14.33 13.81
C ASN A 102 -4.14 14.18 13.28
N ALA A 103 -3.51 13.02 13.49
CA ALA A 103 -2.16 12.75 13.00
C ALA A 103 -2.06 13.09 11.51
N GLY A 104 -1.14 13.99 11.17
CA GLY A 104 -0.83 14.33 9.79
C GLY A 104 0.04 13.27 9.14
N ALA A 105 0.00 13.20 7.81
CA ALA A 105 0.93 12.37 7.06
C ALA A 105 2.39 12.81 7.29
N LEU A 106 3.31 11.87 7.09
CA LEU A 106 4.74 12.09 7.13
C LEU A 106 5.12 13.23 6.18
N LYS A 107 5.98 14.13 6.66
CA LYS A 107 6.49 15.25 5.86
C LYS A 107 7.05 14.74 4.52
N LYS A 108 6.55 15.31 3.41
CA LYS A 108 6.90 14.89 2.04
C LYS A 108 8.41 14.75 1.82
N SER A 109 9.22 15.68 2.31
CA SER A 109 10.69 15.63 2.15
C SER A 109 11.33 14.38 2.80
N VAL A 110 10.76 13.88 3.90
CA VAL A 110 11.22 12.64 4.55
C VAL A 110 10.76 11.42 3.76
N MET A 111 9.52 11.45 3.27
CA MET A 111 8.97 10.41 2.41
C MET A 111 9.77 10.25 1.11
N ASP A 112 10.05 11.36 0.42
CA ASP A 112 10.88 11.42 -0.78
C ASP A 112 12.26 10.80 -0.51
N LYS A 113 12.92 11.19 0.60
CA LYS A 113 14.24 10.67 0.97
C LYS A 113 14.25 9.16 1.18
N HIS A 114 13.25 8.62 1.90
CA HIS A 114 13.18 7.21 2.22
C HIS A 114 12.86 6.35 0.99
N TYR A 115 11.92 6.81 0.17
CA TYR A 115 11.52 6.11 -1.05
C TYR A 115 12.66 6.08 -2.08
N LEU A 116 13.25 7.24 -2.39
CA LEU A 116 14.32 7.34 -3.39
C LEU A 116 15.61 6.62 -2.97
N ARG A 117 15.85 6.42 -1.67
CA ARG A 117 17.00 5.64 -1.19
C ARG A 117 16.92 4.15 -1.58
N LYS A 118 15.73 3.59 -1.75
CA LYS A 118 15.54 2.17 -2.14
C LYS A 118 15.20 1.99 -3.62
N HIS A 119 14.51 2.97 -4.21
CA HIS A 119 13.95 2.86 -5.57
C HIS A 119 14.54 3.87 -6.57
N GLY A 120 15.39 4.79 -6.11
CA GLY A 120 16.06 5.77 -6.95
C GLY A 120 17.27 5.19 -7.68
N LYS A 121 17.80 5.97 -8.64
CA LYS A 121 18.96 5.59 -9.47
C LYS A 121 20.22 5.27 -8.65
N ASP A 122 20.33 5.81 -7.44
CA ASP A 122 21.46 5.61 -6.51
C ASP A 122 21.09 4.70 -5.33
N ALA A 123 20.18 3.74 -5.51
CA ALA A 123 19.73 2.86 -4.43
C ALA A 123 20.91 2.09 -3.79
N TYR A 124 21.17 2.34 -2.51
CA TYR A 124 22.34 1.80 -1.78
C TYR A 124 21.96 0.87 -0.60
N TYR A 125 20.67 0.64 -0.36
CA TYR A 125 20.20 -0.21 0.74
C TYR A 125 19.78 -1.59 0.23
N GLY A 126 20.43 -2.65 0.73
CA GLY A 126 20.17 -4.04 0.30
C GLY A 126 21.21 -4.61 -0.67
N GLN A 127 22.22 -3.83 -1.07
CA GLN A 127 23.42 -4.38 -1.72
C GLN A 127 24.29 -5.06 -0.65
N SER A 128 24.17 -6.37 -0.53
CA SER A 128 25.28 -7.17 -0.02
C SER A 128 26.43 -7.04 -1.03
N ASN A 129 27.43 -6.22 -0.71
CA ASN A 129 28.76 -6.42 -1.26
C ASN A 129 29.24 -7.81 -0.83
N ARG A 130 28.98 -8.81 -1.67
CA ARG A 130 29.75 -10.05 -1.73
C ARG A 130 29.92 -10.36 -3.21
N GLY A 131 31.13 -10.07 -3.70
CA GLY A 131 31.64 -10.64 -4.94
C GLY A 131 32.05 -12.09 -4.76
#